data_AF-A0A0D7BEB7-F1
#
_entry.id   AF-A0A0D7BEB7-F1
#
_cell.length_a   1.000
_cell.length_b   1.000
_cell.length_c   1.000
_cell.angle_alpha   90.00
_cell.angle_beta   90.00
_cell.angle_gamma   90.00
#
_symmetry.space_group_name_H-M   'P 1'
#
loop_
_entity.id
_entity.type
_entity.pdbx_description
1 polymer ?
#
loop_
_entity_poly.entity_id
_entity_poly.type
_entity_poly.pdbx_seq_one_letter_code
_entity_poly.pdbx_strand_id
1 'polypeptide(L)'
;MNILHLEHDVSNSFFFGMPEERLLHKGPTIALISHQIASGLRPGEFALRKDELWNKLHLQRGLALSFTVLKLCFRPCEDVINAILKVYQHNASCGSLESRVRLDEVPLLRLPVECSLEIDRKLHQYPIYTKHPESGAVTNHFYPYTTLPRFTLPSADPGLLSITAQHVSRLILASAASAELTPDPISQIPELWRSAGIRVHAQGFWDESSSDVPTSQHSPETQSSTTSSKRKRNDDTVTSKPSKRVRGCTTPEQICARRNQSRVCASARRPERSRDEICSMYHSPKAQTVPPHVVLAAASGSSVTSKRKKDDSQICDSQQDITPKAKRTRRDISAVVVPTRTIYARASKSQGIARMSRMR
;
A
#
# COMPACT_ATOMS: atom_id res chain seq x y z
N MET A 1 19.15 -20.16 -0.69
CA MET A 1 17.93 -19.58 -0.12
C MET A 1 17.39 -18.58 -1.14
N ASN A 2 16.07 -18.36 -1.23
CA ASN A 2 15.56 -17.31 -2.10
C ASN A 2 15.85 -15.95 -1.45
N ILE A 3 16.48 -15.06 -2.20
CA ILE A 3 16.92 -13.75 -1.72
C ILE A 3 15.76 -12.77 -1.90
N LEU A 4 15.39 -12.08 -0.83
CA LEU A 4 14.22 -11.21 -0.78
C LEU A 4 14.63 -9.78 -1.17
N HIS A 5 14.20 -9.32 -2.34
CA HIS A 5 14.36 -7.92 -2.74
C HIS A 5 13.29 -7.05 -2.05
N LEU A 6 13.65 -5.82 -1.68
CA LEU A 6 12.73 -4.82 -1.10
C LEU A 6 12.24 -3.83 -2.17
N GLU A 7 11.23 -3.01 -1.88
CA GLU A 7 10.68 -2.05 -2.87
C GLU A 7 11.68 -0.98 -3.36
N HIS A 8 12.75 -0.73 -2.61
CA HIS A 8 13.84 0.18 -2.99
C HIS A 8 14.98 -0.48 -3.79
N ASP A 9 14.94 -1.81 -3.95
CA ASP A 9 15.89 -2.60 -4.73
C ASP A 9 15.52 -2.67 -6.22
N VAL A 10 14.52 -1.91 -6.68
CA VAL A 10 14.14 -1.80 -8.09
C VAL A 10 14.12 -0.35 -8.58
N SER A 11 14.58 -0.14 -9.82
CA SER A 11 14.78 1.18 -10.41
C SER A 11 14.59 1.17 -11.94
N ASN A 12 14.27 2.34 -12.50
CA ASN A 12 14.30 2.60 -13.94
C ASN A 12 15.69 3.07 -14.43
N SER A 13 16.71 3.00 -13.57
CA SER A 13 18.10 3.35 -13.86
C SER A 13 19.05 2.40 -13.12
N PHE A 14 20.20 2.12 -13.71
CA PHE A 14 21.26 1.34 -13.08
C PHE A 14 21.90 2.05 -11.86
N PHE A 15 21.68 3.36 -11.72
CA PHE A 15 22.07 4.10 -10.52
C PHE A 15 20.98 4.00 -9.44
N PHE A 16 21.34 3.39 -8.30
CA PHE A 16 20.51 3.32 -7.10
C PHE A 16 20.90 4.43 -6.13
N GLY A 17 19.96 5.33 -5.85
CA GLY A 17 20.12 6.42 -4.89
C GLY A 17 19.39 6.15 -3.59
N MET A 18 19.21 7.21 -2.80
CA MET A 18 18.29 7.18 -1.66
C MET A 18 16.84 7.02 -2.16
N PRO A 19 16.05 6.08 -1.63
CA PRO A 19 14.65 5.95 -1.99
C PRO A 19 13.82 7.13 -1.45
N GLU A 20 12.75 7.47 -2.18
CA GLU A 20 11.78 8.49 -1.80
C GLU A 20 10.52 7.84 -1.23
N GLU A 21 9.96 8.42 -0.17
CA GLU A 21 8.64 8.01 0.32
C GLU A 21 7.54 8.41 -0.67
N ARG A 22 6.66 7.47 -1.01
CA ARG A 22 5.50 7.69 -1.86
C ARG A 22 4.25 7.10 -1.23
N LEU A 23 3.22 7.93 -1.07
CA LEU A 23 1.90 7.48 -0.64
C LEU A 23 1.27 6.61 -1.72
N LEU A 24 0.71 5.46 -1.34
CA LEU A 24 -0.11 4.62 -2.22
C LEU A 24 -1.37 5.37 -2.63
N HIS A 25 -2.10 5.94 -1.65
CA HIS A 25 -3.33 6.70 -1.86
C HIS A 25 -3.29 8.03 -1.11
N LYS A 26 -3.74 9.12 -1.73
CA LYS A 26 -3.61 10.49 -1.19
C LYS A 26 -4.89 11.10 -0.63
N GLY A 27 -6.06 10.55 -0.95
CA GLY A 27 -7.34 11.15 -0.61
C GLY A 27 -8.53 10.22 -0.88
N PRO A 28 -9.74 10.61 -0.46
CA PRO A 28 -10.94 9.78 -0.56
C PRO A 28 -11.34 9.56 -2.02
N THR A 29 -10.99 8.40 -2.56
CA THR A 29 -11.54 7.89 -3.82
C THR A 29 -12.66 6.89 -3.52
N ILE A 30 -13.56 6.65 -4.47
CA ILE A 30 -14.61 5.62 -4.34
C ILE A 30 -13.97 4.26 -4.03
N ALA A 31 -12.91 3.89 -4.75
CA ALA A 31 -12.16 2.65 -4.52
C ALA A 31 -11.59 2.55 -3.09
N LEU A 32 -11.08 3.66 -2.55
CA LEU A 32 -10.51 3.70 -1.20
C LEU A 32 -11.58 3.62 -0.10
N ILE A 33 -12.75 4.22 -0.32
CA ILE A 33 -13.89 4.13 0.61
C ILE A 33 -14.48 2.71 0.58
N SER A 34 -14.67 2.14 -0.62
CA SER A 34 -15.07 0.74 -0.76
C SER A 34 -14.06 -0.23 -0.14
N HIS A 35 -12.75 0.03 -0.28
CA HIS A 35 -11.71 -0.71 0.43
C HIS A 35 -11.87 -0.59 1.95
N GLN A 36 -12.01 0.61 2.53
CA GLN A 36 -12.18 0.77 3.99
C GLN A 36 -13.34 -0.06 4.54
N ILE A 37 -14.49 0.01 3.86
CA ILE A 37 -15.69 -0.75 4.23
C ILE A 37 -15.41 -2.25 4.18
N ALA A 38 -14.83 -2.72 3.07
CA ALA A 38 -14.60 -4.13 2.79
C ALA A 38 -13.43 -4.74 3.59
N SER A 39 -12.45 -3.94 4.02
CA SER A 39 -11.31 -4.35 4.85
C SER A 39 -11.60 -4.33 6.35
N GLY A 40 -12.80 -3.90 6.77
CA GLY A 40 -13.19 -3.80 8.18
C GLY A 40 -12.57 -2.61 8.92
N LEU A 41 -12.08 -1.60 8.19
CA LEU A 41 -11.69 -0.31 8.77
C LEU A 41 -12.93 0.46 9.23
N ARG A 42 -12.77 1.27 10.28
CA ARG A 42 -13.84 2.16 10.73
C ARG A 42 -13.96 3.39 9.81
N PRO A 43 -15.13 4.05 9.78
CA PRO A 43 -15.23 5.41 9.26
C PRO A 43 -14.12 6.32 9.81
N GLY A 44 -13.57 7.18 8.95
CA GLY A 44 -12.46 8.08 9.27
C GLY A 44 -11.09 7.40 9.53
N GLU A 45 -11.02 6.08 9.72
CA GLU A 45 -9.78 5.41 10.15
C GLU A 45 -8.65 5.57 9.13
N PHE A 46 -8.95 5.48 7.81
CA PHE A 46 -7.92 5.77 6.80
C PHE A 46 -7.43 7.22 6.91
N ALA A 47 -8.33 8.19 7.10
CA ALA A 47 -7.97 9.61 7.11
C ALA A 47 -7.01 9.94 8.28
N LEU A 48 -7.23 9.32 9.44
CA LEU A 48 -6.35 9.40 10.61
C LEU A 48 -4.99 8.73 10.37
N ARG A 49 -4.97 7.63 9.62
CA ARG A 49 -3.79 6.76 9.43
C ARG A 49 -3.08 6.95 8.08
N LYS A 50 -3.53 7.88 7.22
CA LYS A 50 -3.05 8.03 5.84
C LYS A 50 -1.54 8.31 5.73
N ASP A 51 -0.93 8.91 6.75
CA ASP A 51 0.48 9.28 6.78
C ASP A 51 1.37 8.24 7.49
N GLU A 52 0.78 7.15 7.99
CA GLU A 52 1.49 5.99 8.54
C GLU A 52 2.14 5.12 7.43
N LEU A 53 3.07 4.25 7.84
CA LEU A 53 3.87 3.40 6.93
C LEU A 53 3.06 2.44 6.06
N TRP A 54 1.87 1.99 6.48
CA TRP A 54 1.01 1.07 5.70
C TRP A 54 0.48 1.67 4.39
N ASN A 55 0.40 3.00 4.29
CA ASN A 55 0.04 3.71 3.07
C ASN A 55 1.28 4.26 2.32
N LYS A 56 2.51 3.82 2.65
CA LYS A 56 3.76 4.31 2.05
C LYS A 56 4.56 3.20 1.38
N LEU A 57 5.32 3.59 0.35
CA LEU A 57 6.38 2.82 -0.29
C LEU A 57 7.68 3.63 -0.33
N HIS A 58 8.82 2.96 -0.23
CA HIS A 58 10.15 3.56 -0.40
C HIS A 58 10.70 3.23 -1.79
N LEU A 59 10.54 4.14 -2.76
CA LEU A 59 10.82 3.87 -4.17
C LEU A 59 12.03 4.64 -4.69
N GLN A 60 12.84 4.03 -5.55
CA GLN A 60 13.87 4.76 -6.30
C GLN A 60 13.22 5.88 -7.13
N ARG A 61 13.82 7.08 -7.16
CA ARG A 61 13.22 8.30 -7.76
C ARG A 61 12.67 8.11 -9.18
N GLY A 62 13.39 7.38 -10.03
CA GLY A 62 12.96 7.08 -11.40
C GLY A 62 11.72 6.16 -11.47
N LEU A 63 11.60 5.23 -10.50
CA LEU A 63 10.47 4.31 -10.36
C LEU A 63 9.26 5.02 -9.75
N ALA A 64 9.49 5.89 -8.77
CA ALA A 64 8.46 6.67 -8.07
C ALA A 64 7.57 7.51 -9.01
N LEU A 65 8.16 8.08 -10.07
CA LEU A 65 7.42 8.77 -11.12
C LEU A 65 6.51 7.80 -11.90
N SER A 66 7.06 6.65 -12.32
CA SER A 66 6.31 5.63 -13.07
C SER A 66 5.16 5.02 -12.25
N PHE A 67 5.35 4.86 -10.94
CA PHE A 67 4.29 4.44 -10.01
C PHE A 67 3.20 5.52 -9.90
N THR A 68 3.58 6.80 -9.77
CA THR A 68 2.63 7.93 -9.65
C THR A 68 1.72 8.07 -10.88
N VAL A 69 2.23 7.74 -12.08
CA VAL A 69 1.46 7.75 -13.33
C VAL A 69 0.95 6.36 -13.74
N LEU A 70 0.84 5.42 -12.79
CA LEU A 70 0.25 4.08 -12.96
C LEU A 70 0.81 3.26 -14.13
N LYS A 71 2.11 3.43 -14.46
CA LYS A 71 2.81 2.61 -15.46
C LYS A 71 3.22 1.24 -14.93
N LEU A 72 3.26 1.10 -13.61
CA LEU A 72 3.68 -0.10 -12.89
C LEU A 72 3.11 -0.09 -11.48
N CYS A 73 3.07 -1.26 -10.85
CA CYS A 73 2.63 -1.43 -9.47
C CYS A 73 3.22 -2.71 -8.85
N PHE A 74 3.36 -2.72 -7.52
CA PHE A 74 3.54 -3.96 -6.78
C PHE A 74 2.18 -4.64 -6.64
N ARG A 75 2.05 -5.83 -7.24
CA ARG A 75 0.86 -6.66 -7.22
C ARG A 75 1.08 -7.78 -6.20
N PRO A 76 0.26 -7.89 -5.14
CA PRO A 76 0.38 -8.98 -4.18
C PRO A 76 0.27 -10.34 -4.87
N CYS A 77 0.88 -11.38 -4.27
CA CYS A 77 0.75 -12.74 -4.79
C CYS A 77 -0.71 -13.23 -4.79
N GLU A 78 -1.00 -14.24 -5.62
CA GLU A 78 -2.38 -14.69 -5.85
C GLU A 78 -3.07 -15.20 -4.58
N ASP A 79 -2.36 -15.88 -3.69
CA ASP A 79 -2.88 -16.31 -2.38
C ASP A 79 -3.30 -15.14 -1.50
N VAL A 80 -2.53 -14.05 -1.50
CA VAL A 80 -2.85 -12.81 -0.79
C VAL A 80 -4.06 -12.13 -1.42
N ILE A 81 -4.16 -12.05 -2.75
CA ILE A 81 -5.35 -11.51 -3.44
C ILE A 81 -6.59 -12.34 -3.09
N ASN A 82 -6.49 -13.68 -3.14
CA ASN A 82 -7.59 -14.58 -2.78
C ASN A 82 -8.00 -14.46 -1.31
N ALA A 83 -7.06 -14.17 -0.40
CA ALA A 83 -7.37 -13.87 1.00
C ALA A 83 -8.05 -12.50 1.18
N ILE A 84 -7.63 -11.45 0.46
CA ILE A 84 -8.33 -10.15 0.43
C ILE A 84 -9.78 -10.33 -0.07
N LEU A 85 -9.98 -11.08 -1.16
CA LEU A 85 -11.32 -11.35 -1.72
C LEU A 85 -12.23 -12.04 -0.70
N LYS A 86 -11.72 -13.05 0.03
CA LYS A 86 -12.47 -13.74 1.10
C LYS A 86 -12.90 -12.78 2.22
N VAL A 87 -12.00 -11.89 2.66
CA VAL A 87 -12.31 -10.86 3.67
C VAL A 87 -13.36 -9.89 3.15
N TYR A 88 -13.23 -9.41 1.91
CA TYR A 88 -14.20 -8.50 1.29
C TYR A 88 -15.59 -9.15 1.14
N GLN A 89 -15.66 -10.41 0.71
CA GLN A 89 -16.91 -11.19 0.59
C GLN A 89 -17.58 -11.39 1.96
N HIS A 90 -16.80 -11.73 2.99
CA HIS A 90 -17.31 -11.87 4.35
C HIS A 90 -17.86 -10.53 4.88
N ASN A 91 -17.06 -9.47 4.82
CA ASN A 91 -17.45 -8.15 5.31
C ASN A 91 -18.61 -7.50 4.52
N ALA A 92 -18.79 -7.87 3.25
CA ALA A 92 -19.96 -7.49 2.46
C ALA A 92 -21.25 -8.22 2.87
N SER A 93 -21.17 -9.41 3.47
CA SER A 93 -22.35 -10.15 3.98
C SER A 93 -22.65 -9.87 5.46
N CYS A 94 -21.71 -9.30 6.21
CA CYS A 94 -21.94 -8.87 7.59
C CYS A 94 -22.97 -7.73 7.67
N GLY A 95 -23.98 -7.87 8.55
CA GLY A 95 -25.01 -6.83 8.77
C GLY A 95 -24.56 -5.67 9.66
N SER A 96 -23.54 -5.85 10.51
CA SER A 96 -23.02 -4.82 11.42
C SER A 96 -21.53 -4.54 11.18
N LEU A 97 -20.97 -3.54 11.87
CA LEU A 97 -19.54 -3.22 11.80
C LEU A 97 -18.70 -4.14 12.71
N GLU A 98 -19.26 -4.55 13.85
CA GLU A 98 -18.62 -5.34 14.89
C GLU A 98 -18.40 -6.80 14.48
N SER A 99 -19.21 -7.29 13.53
CA SER A 99 -19.11 -8.63 12.96
C SER A 99 -18.09 -8.74 11.82
N ARG A 100 -17.48 -7.62 11.39
CA ARG A 100 -16.48 -7.63 10.31
C ARG A 100 -15.11 -8.07 10.80
N VAL A 101 -14.43 -8.84 9.97
CA VAL A 101 -13.03 -9.24 10.18
C VAL A 101 -12.13 -8.15 9.61
N ARG A 102 -11.16 -7.67 10.39
CA ARG A 102 -10.19 -6.70 9.86
C ARG A 102 -9.14 -7.37 8.99
N LEU A 103 -8.77 -6.70 7.91
CA LEU A 103 -7.77 -7.17 6.95
C LEU A 103 -6.38 -7.32 7.59
N ASP A 104 -6.00 -6.42 8.51
CA ASP A 104 -4.73 -6.46 9.24
C ASP A 104 -4.65 -7.54 10.34
N GLU A 105 -5.79 -8.12 10.74
CA GLU A 105 -5.85 -9.20 11.74
C GLU A 105 -5.64 -10.59 11.10
N VAL A 106 -5.94 -10.75 9.81
CA VAL A 106 -5.89 -12.03 9.07
C VAL A 106 -4.44 -12.52 8.89
N PRO A 107 -4.06 -13.71 9.38
CA PRO A 107 -2.65 -14.16 9.40
C PRO A 107 -1.92 -14.14 8.05
N LEU A 108 -2.59 -14.52 6.95
CA LEU A 108 -2.00 -14.54 5.60
C LEU A 108 -1.83 -13.12 4.98
N LEU A 109 -2.49 -12.12 5.55
CA LEU A 109 -2.42 -10.72 5.11
C LEU A 109 -1.50 -9.88 6.01
N ARG A 110 -0.86 -10.50 7.02
CA ARG A 110 0.11 -9.82 7.88
C ARG A 110 1.39 -9.53 7.13
N LEU A 111 1.96 -8.39 7.43
CA LEU A 111 3.23 -7.91 6.90
C LEU A 111 4.40 -8.79 7.37
N PRO A 112 5.45 -8.98 6.54
CA PRO A 112 5.64 -8.43 5.21
C PRO A 112 4.85 -9.17 4.12
N VAL A 113 4.52 -8.49 3.01
CA VAL A 113 3.76 -9.07 1.89
C VAL A 113 4.65 -9.29 0.67
N GLU A 114 4.58 -10.48 0.08
CA GLU A 114 5.26 -10.80 -1.17
C GLU A 114 4.45 -10.34 -2.40
N CYS A 115 5.13 -9.64 -3.32
CA CYS A 115 4.55 -9.04 -4.52
C CYS A 115 5.36 -9.38 -5.78
N SER A 116 4.70 -9.42 -6.94
CA SER A 116 5.35 -9.21 -8.23
C SER A 116 5.33 -7.72 -8.59
N LEU A 117 6.20 -7.30 -9.51
CA LEU A 117 6.12 -5.99 -10.15
C LEU A 117 5.40 -6.13 -11.49
N GLU A 118 4.18 -5.62 -11.59
CA GLU A 118 3.44 -5.53 -12.86
C GLU A 118 3.78 -4.22 -13.58
N ILE A 119 3.87 -4.28 -14.90
CA ILE A 119 4.35 -3.18 -15.75
C ILE A 119 3.48 -3.10 -17.01
N ASP A 120 2.93 -1.92 -17.29
CA ASP A 120 2.23 -1.65 -18.54
C ASP A 120 3.24 -1.47 -19.69
N ARG A 121 3.33 -2.49 -20.56
CA ARG A 121 4.16 -2.50 -21.78
C ARG A 121 3.97 -1.28 -22.67
N LYS A 122 2.74 -0.76 -22.81
CA LYS A 122 2.49 0.40 -23.69
C LYS A 122 3.08 1.67 -23.12
N LEU A 123 3.13 1.77 -21.80
CA LEU A 123 3.63 2.96 -21.10
C LEU A 123 5.10 2.84 -20.67
N HIS A 124 5.66 1.63 -20.62
CA HIS A 124 7.02 1.36 -20.19
C HIS A 124 7.72 0.31 -21.07
N GLN A 125 8.73 0.75 -21.83
CA GLN A 125 9.51 -0.08 -22.76
C GLN A 125 11.01 -0.14 -22.42
N TYR A 126 11.42 0.51 -21.32
CA TYR A 126 12.82 0.61 -20.92
C TYR A 126 13.24 -0.58 -20.02
N PRO A 127 14.53 -0.88 -19.90
CA PRO A 127 15.00 -1.90 -18.98
C PRO A 127 14.68 -1.52 -17.53
N ILE A 128 14.22 -2.50 -16.75
CA ILE A 128 14.12 -2.38 -15.30
C ILE A 128 15.42 -2.91 -14.69
N TYR A 129 15.94 -2.21 -13.71
CA TYR A 129 17.13 -2.61 -12.98
C TYR A 129 16.74 -3.08 -11.59
N THR A 130 17.29 -4.21 -11.15
CA THR A 130 17.20 -4.64 -9.75
C THR A 130 18.58 -4.68 -9.13
N LYS A 131 18.67 -4.29 -7.86
CA LYS A 131 19.87 -4.39 -7.05
C LYS A 131 19.74 -5.61 -6.16
N HIS A 132 20.76 -6.46 -6.13
CA HIS A 132 20.84 -7.58 -5.21
C HIS A 132 21.08 -7.05 -3.79
N PRO A 133 20.26 -7.41 -2.78
CA PRO A 133 20.31 -6.77 -1.46
C PRO A 133 21.63 -7.02 -0.73
N GLU A 134 22.19 -8.24 -0.80
CA GLU A 134 23.46 -8.56 -0.12
C GLU A 134 24.72 -8.12 -0.89
N SER A 135 24.88 -8.55 -2.15
CA SER A 135 26.09 -8.27 -2.96
C SER A 135 26.12 -6.87 -3.59
N GLY A 136 24.99 -6.17 -3.63
CA GLY A 136 24.84 -4.89 -4.32
C GLY A 136 24.91 -4.96 -5.86
N ALA A 137 25.07 -6.15 -6.44
CA ALA A 137 25.14 -6.36 -7.89
C ALA A 137 23.84 -5.89 -8.57
N VAL A 138 23.96 -5.19 -9.71
CA VAL A 138 22.80 -4.68 -10.45
C VAL A 138 22.53 -5.55 -11.67
N THR A 139 21.33 -6.11 -11.74
CA THR A 139 20.81 -6.91 -12.86
C THR A 139 19.85 -6.07 -13.68
N ASN A 140 19.91 -6.17 -15.01
CA ASN A 140 18.93 -5.57 -15.92
C ASN A 140 17.92 -6.61 -16.42
N HIS A 141 16.67 -6.18 -16.55
CA HIS A 141 15.54 -6.98 -17.00
C HIS A 141 14.87 -6.29 -18.18
N PHE A 142 14.60 -7.05 -19.24
CA PHE A 142 13.95 -6.57 -20.46
C PHE A 142 12.56 -7.20 -20.59
N TYR A 143 11.63 -6.50 -21.24
CA TYR A 143 10.30 -7.02 -21.56
C TYR A 143 10.41 -8.39 -22.27
N PRO A 144 9.63 -9.43 -21.92
CA PRO A 144 8.44 -9.45 -21.04
C PRO A 144 8.71 -9.49 -19.52
N TYR A 145 9.92 -9.19 -19.07
CA TYR A 145 10.31 -9.10 -17.66
C TYR A 145 10.10 -10.39 -16.83
N THR A 146 10.08 -11.54 -17.50
CA THR A 146 9.89 -12.88 -16.90
C THR A 146 10.97 -13.29 -15.89
N THR A 147 12.08 -12.54 -15.83
CA THR A 147 13.19 -12.75 -14.88
C THR A 147 13.19 -11.77 -13.70
N LEU A 148 12.17 -10.91 -13.56
CA LEU A 148 12.08 -10.05 -12.38
C LEU A 148 11.94 -10.88 -11.09
N PRO A 149 12.67 -10.52 -10.02
CA PRO A 149 12.50 -11.15 -8.73
C PRO A 149 11.14 -10.79 -8.12
N ARG A 150 10.77 -11.51 -7.06
CA ARG A 150 9.63 -11.15 -6.20
C ARG A 150 10.11 -10.19 -5.12
N PHE A 151 9.25 -9.24 -4.77
CA PHE A 151 9.56 -8.16 -3.84
C PHE A 151 8.81 -8.36 -2.53
N THR A 152 9.48 -8.11 -1.42
CA THR A 152 8.94 -8.22 -0.06
C THR A 152 8.70 -6.82 0.47
N LEU A 153 7.44 -6.43 0.61
CA LEU A 153 7.05 -5.09 1.08
C LEU A 153 6.82 -5.17 2.60
N PRO A 154 7.63 -4.48 3.44
CA PRO A 154 7.65 -4.68 4.88
C PRO A 154 6.55 -3.93 5.63
N SER A 155 5.99 -2.88 5.03
CA SER A 155 5.00 -2.00 5.67
C SER A 155 3.69 -1.86 4.90
N ALA A 156 3.72 -1.87 3.57
CA ALA A 156 2.59 -1.51 2.72
C ALA A 156 1.41 -2.49 2.82
N ASP A 157 0.20 -1.95 2.99
CA ASP A 157 -1.02 -2.74 3.15
C ASP A 157 -1.39 -3.51 1.87
N PRO A 158 -1.63 -4.83 1.95
CA PRO A 158 -1.95 -5.64 0.77
C PRO A 158 -3.28 -5.25 0.12
N GLY A 159 -4.25 -4.74 0.88
CA GLY A 159 -5.49 -4.17 0.37
C GLY A 159 -5.23 -2.90 -0.45
N LEU A 160 -4.49 -1.93 0.08
CA LEU A 160 -4.11 -0.70 -0.63
C LEU A 160 -3.27 -0.98 -1.89
N LEU A 161 -2.37 -1.96 -1.83
CA LEU A 161 -1.62 -2.45 -3.00
C LEU A 161 -2.56 -3.06 -4.06
N SER A 162 -3.55 -3.85 -3.64
CA SER A 162 -4.55 -4.44 -4.55
C SER A 162 -5.39 -3.40 -5.29
N ILE A 163 -5.67 -2.22 -4.69
CA ILE A 163 -6.33 -1.11 -5.38
C ILE A 163 -5.47 -0.64 -6.56
N THR A 164 -4.18 -0.38 -6.33
CA THR A 164 -3.26 0.12 -7.36
C THR A 164 -3.03 -0.92 -8.45
N ALA A 165 -2.83 -2.18 -8.07
CA ALA A 165 -2.68 -3.28 -9.02
C ALA A 165 -3.96 -3.54 -9.84
N GLN A 166 -5.15 -3.40 -9.26
CA GLN A 166 -6.41 -3.46 -10.01
C GLN A 166 -6.49 -2.37 -11.10
N HIS A 167 -6.03 -1.15 -10.81
CA HIS A 167 -5.99 -0.07 -11.80
C HIS A 167 -5.02 -0.38 -12.94
N VAL A 168 -3.79 -0.82 -12.63
CA VAL A 168 -2.76 -1.15 -13.63
C VAL A 168 -3.16 -2.37 -14.46
N SER A 169 -3.65 -3.45 -13.83
CA SER A 169 -4.20 -4.62 -14.53
C SER A 169 -5.32 -4.20 -15.50
N ARG A 170 -6.25 -3.32 -15.10
CA ARG A 170 -7.28 -2.80 -16.03
C ARG A 170 -6.69 -2.03 -17.22
N LEU A 171 -5.63 -1.24 -17.03
CA LEU A 171 -4.94 -0.54 -18.12
C LEU A 171 -4.27 -1.54 -19.07
N ILE A 172 -3.56 -2.54 -18.54
CA ILE A 172 -2.91 -3.61 -19.31
C ILE A 172 -3.94 -4.39 -20.14
N LEU A 173 -5.07 -4.79 -19.53
CA LEU A 173 -6.15 -5.55 -20.17
C LEU A 173 -6.83 -4.75 -21.29
N ALA A 174 -7.16 -3.47 -21.05
CA ALA A 174 -7.67 -2.56 -22.08
C ALA A 174 -6.67 -2.34 -23.25
N SER A 175 -5.41 -2.74 -23.05
CA SER A 175 -4.33 -2.64 -24.01
C SER A 175 -4.12 -3.91 -24.85
N ALA A 176 -4.55 -5.07 -24.35
CA ALA A 176 -4.26 -6.39 -24.90
C ALA A 176 -5.25 -6.82 -26.00
N ALA A 177 -4.81 -7.72 -26.89
CA ALA A 177 -5.71 -8.36 -27.84
C ALA A 177 -6.58 -9.40 -27.09
N SER A 178 -7.89 -9.37 -27.31
CA SER A 178 -8.92 -10.02 -26.47
C SER A 178 -8.95 -11.56 -26.49
N ALA A 179 -7.94 -12.24 -27.06
CA ALA A 179 -8.07 -13.62 -27.54
C ALA A 179 -8.03 -14.70 -26.44
N GLU A 180 -7.37 -14.47 -25.29
CA GLU A 180 -7.07 -15.56 -24.35
C GLU A 180 -6.86 -15.07 -22.90
N LEU A 181 -7.77 -14.22 -22.41
CA LEU A 181 -7.69 -13.67 -21.06
C LEU A 181 -8.28 -14.64 -20.03
N THR A 182 -7.41 -15.30 -19.27
CA THR A 182 -7.81 -16.01 -18.04
C THR A 182 -8.41 -15.02 -17.03
N PRO A 183 -9.43 -15.41 -16.23
CA PRO A 183 -10.02 -14.51 -15.25
C PRO A 183 -9.03 -14.16 -14.13
N ASP A 184 -8.44 -12.96 -14.18
CA ASP A 184 -7.57 -12.44 -13.12
C ASP A 184 -8.40 -12.26 -11.83
N PRO A 185 -8.06 -12.89 -10.68
CA PRO A 185 -8.76 -12.69 -9.41
C PRO A 185 -8.91 -11.22 -8.99
N ILE A 186 -7.93 -10.36 -9.32
CA ILE A 186 -7.97 -8.93 -8.99
C ILE A 186 -9.12 -8.19 -9.69
N SER A 187 -9.62 -8.73 -10.80
CA SER A 187 -10.77 -8.17 -11.54
C SER A 187 -12.10 -8.33 -10.79
N GLN A 188 -12.17 -9.19 -9.77
CA GLN A 188 -13.35 -9.36 -8.91
C GLN A 188 -13.50 -8.23 -7.88
N ILE A 189 -12.40 -7.55 -7.53
CA ILE A 189 -12.40 -6.51 -6.48
C ILE A 189 -13.42 -5.38 -6.77
N PRO A 190 -13.48 -4.79 -7.98
CA PRO A 190 -14.46 -3.75 -8.28
C PRO A 190 -15.91 -4.24 -8.31
N GLU A 191 -16.16 -5.54 -8.47
CA GLU A 191 -17.50 -6.12 -8.40
C GLU A 191 -17.97 -6.23 -6.95
N LEU A 192 -17.10 -6.74 -6.07
CA LEU A 192 -17.37 -6.78 -4.62
C LEU A 192 -17.62 -5.38 -4.04
N TRP A 193 -16.87 -4.37 -4.48
CA TRP A 193 -17.10 -2.97 -4.11
C TRP A 193 -18.46 -2.40 -4.56
N ARG A 194 -19.06 -2.97 -5.62
CA ARG A 194 -20.39 -2.59 -6.12
C ARG A 194 -21.53 -3.43 -5.54
N SER A 195 -21.22 -4.47 -4.76
CA SER A 195 -22.21 -5.32 -4.10
C SER A 195 -23.17 -4.54 -3.19
N ALA A 196 -24.39 -5.04 -3.04
CA ALA A 196 -25.43 -4.39 -2.25
C ALA A 196 -24.99 -4.15 -0.79
N GLY A 197 -24.29 -5.10 -0.16
CA GLY A 197 -23.79 -4.97 1.21
C GLY A 197 -22.80 -3.81 1.36
N ILE A 198 -21.79 -3.71 0.49
CA ILE A 198 -20.84 -2.59 0.51
C ILE A 198 -21.56 -1.25 0.26
N ARG A 199 -22.56 -1.23 -0.63
CA ARG A 199 -23.36 -0.02 -0.91
C ARG A 199 -24.19 0.46 0.28
N VAL A 200 -24.83 -0.46 1.03
CA VAL A 200 -25.55 -0.12 2.27
C VAL A 200 -24.57 0.45 3.30
N HIS A 201 -23.45 -0.24 3.51
CA HIS A 201 -22.42 0.20 4.46
C HIS A 201 -21.72 1.50 4.08
N ALA A 202 -21.72 1.87 2.80
CA ALA A 202 -21.12 3.13 2.34
C ALA A 202 -21.87 4.38 2.78
N GLN A 203 -23.18 4.30 3.05
CA GLN A 203 -24.00 5.46 3.42
C GLN A 203 -23.41 6.19 4.64
N GLY A 204 -23.13 5.46 5.72
CA GLY A 204 -22.54 6.02 6.94
C GLY A 204 -21.12 6.59 6.78
N PHE A 205 -20.37 6.23 5.74
CA PHE A 205 -19.03 6.80 5.49
C PHE A 205 -19.09 8.20 4.85
N TRP A 206 -20.15 8.52 4.11
CA TRP A 206 -20.33 9.82 3.46
C TRP A 206 -20.99 10.86 4.38
N ASP A 207 -21.89 10.42 5.27
CA ASP A 207 -22.58 11.30 6.21
C ASP A 207 -21.62 11.86 7.27
N GLU A 208 -20.73 11.02 7.80
CA GLU A 208 -19.76 11.41 8.83
C GLU A 208 -18.68 12.37 8.28
N SER A 209 -18.24 12.16 7.04
CA SER A 209 -17.28 13.06 6.37
C SER A 209 -17.86 14.42 5.98
N SER A 210 -19.16 14.62 6.14
CA SER A 210 -19.84 15.92 5.93
C SER A 210 -20.03 16.73 7.22
N SER A 211 -19.75 16.15 8.40
CA SER A 211 -20.05 16.78 9.71
C SER A 211 -18.93 17.66 10.27
N ASP A 212 -17.70 17.55 9.74
CA ASP A 212 -16.51 18.24 10.26
C ASP A 212 -16.32 19.66 9.69
N VAL A 213 -17.32 20.52 9.89
CA VAL A 213 -17.05 21.88 10.36
C VAL A 213 -18.08 22.22 11.43
N PRO A 214 -17.84 21.88 12.72
CA PRO A 214 -18.42 22.64 13.81
C PRO A 214 -17.87 24.05 13.69
N THR A 215 -18.57 24.89 12.91
CA THR A 215 -18.33 26.32 12.87
C THR A 215 -18.64 26.80 14.28
N SER A 216 -17.58 26.90 15.09
CA SER A 216 -17.62 27.55 16.38
C SER A 216 -17.92 29.02 16.11
N GLN A 217 -19.21 29.30 15.96
CA GLN A 217 -19.78 30.62 16.13
C GLN A 217 -19.66 30.97 17.62
N HIS A 218 -18.41 31.17 18.07
CA HIS A 218 -18.13 32.23 19.00
C HIS A 218 -18.52 33.55 18.31
N SER A 219 -19.83 33.83 18.32
CA SER A 219 -20.29 35.20 18.25
C SER A 219 -19.51 35.97 19.31
N PRO A 220 -18.87 37.09 18.97
CA PRO A 220 -18.34 37.97 19.99
C PRO A 220 -19.55 38.49 20.78
N GLU A 221 -19.79 37.94 21.97
CA GLU A 221 -20.74 38.53 22.91
C GLU A 221 -20.23 39.92 23.25
N THR A 222 -20.86 40.91 22.64
CA THR A 222 -20.72 42.33 22.98
C THR A 222 -21.00 42.48 24.47
N GLN A 223 -19.94 42.69 25.25
CA GLN A 223 -20.03 42.84 26.70
C GLN A 223 -20.87 44.07 27.04
N SER A 224 -22.17 43.86 27.30
CA SER A 224 -23.04 44.89 27.86
C SER A 224 -22.77 44.99 29.36
N SER A 225 -22.26 46.15 29.76
CA SER A 225 -21.86 46.44 31.13
C SER A 225 -23.07 46.57 32.06
N THR A 226 -23.24 45.65 33.01
CA THR A 226 -24.14 45.81 34.16
C THR A 226 -23.43 45.69 35.50
N THR A 227 -23.28 46.87 36.08
CA THR A 227 -22.89 47.25 37.44
C THR A 227 -23.22 46.30 38.60
N SER A 228 -22.30 46.30 39.59
CA SER A 228 -22.60 46.35 41.03
C SER A 228 -23.38 45.20 41.69
N SER A 229 -22.65 44.31 42.37
CA SER A 229 -23.08 43.85 43.70
C SER A 229 -21.91 43.65 44.66
N LYS A 230 -22.16 43.88 45.94
CA LYS A 230 -21.18 44.18 47.00
C LYS A 230 -21.36 43.21 48.16
N ARG A 231 -20.41 42.28 48.38
CA ARG A 231 -20.22 41.42 49.57
C ARG A 231 -18.98 40.55 49.35
N LYS A 232 -18.25 40.10 50.37
CA LYS A 232 -17.98 40.64 51.71
C LYS A 232 -16.66 39.99 52.13
N ARG A 233 -15.68 40.80 52.54
CA ARG A 233 -14.36 40.35 53.01
C ARG A 233 -14.50 39.46 54.25
N ASN A 234 -13.70 38.41 54.32
CA ASN A 234 -13.17 37.85 55.57
C ASN A 234 -11.77 37.29 55.27
N ASP A 235 -10.77 37.91 55.89
CA ASP A 235 -9.46 37.29 56.16
C ASP A 235 -9.69 36.14 57.21
N ASP A 236 -8.77 35.26 57.60
CA ASP A 236 -7.31 35.39 57.70
C ASP A 236 -6.63 34.02 57.95
N THR A 237 -5.30 34.01 58.14
CA THR A 237 -4.48 32.98 58.85
C THR A 237 -3.70 31.92 58.03
N VAL A 238 -2.61 32.39 57.41
CA VAL A 238 -1.20 32.01 57.76
C VAL A 238 -0.90 30.56 58.21
N THR A 239 -0.03 29.85 57.49
CA THR A 239 1.28 29.39 58.05
C THR A 239 2.30 28.87 57.02
N SER A 240 3.52 29.38 57.18
CA SER A 240 4.78 29.04 56.51
C SER A 240 5.21 27.57 56.48
N LYS A 241 6.00 27.18 55.44
CA LYS A 241 7.46 26.95 55.59
C LYS A 241 8.17 26.61 54.25
N PRO A 242 9.42 27.09 54.01
CA PRO A 242 10.28 26.65 52.91
C PRO A 242 11.23 25.51 53.34
N SER A 243 11.70 24.68 52.41
CA SER A 243 12.78 23.70 52.64
C SER A 243 13.97 23.89 51.70
N LYS A 244 15.15 23.42 52.12
CA LYS A 244 16.47 23.85 51.68
C LYS A 244 17.18 22.83 50.76
N ARG A 245 17.70 23.34 49.63
CA ARG A 245 19.12 23.32 49.20
C ARG A 245 19.93 21.99 49.25
N VAL A 246 20.25 21.47 48.05
CA VAL A 246 21.53 20.80 47.63
C VAL A 246 21.70 21.13 46.13
N ARG A 247 22.83 21.54 45.52
CA ARG A 247 24.25 21.84 45.89
C ARG A 247 25.29 20.70 45.83
N GLY A 248 25.75 20.34 44.63
CA GLY A 248 27.06 19.69 44.40
C GLY A 248 27.28 19.13 42.98
N CYS A 249 28.51 19.28 42.45
CA CYS A 249 29.06 18.74 41.17
C CYS A 249 28.40 19.27 39.88
N THR A 250 29.01 20.02 38.96
CA THR A 250 30.41 20.47 38.72
C THR A 250 31.44 19.42 38.30
N THR A 251 31.64 19.22 36.98
CA THR A 251 32.89 18.96 36.21
C THR A 251 32.54 18.49 34.77
N PRO A 252 33.43 18.58 33.77
CA PRO A 252 33.89 19.85 33.19
C PRO A 252 33.67 19.93 31.67
N GLU A 253 33.95 21.10 31.09
CA GLU A 253 34.00 21.30 29.64
C GLU A 253 35.08 20.44 28.98
N GLN A 254 34.85 20.02 27.73
CA GLN A 254 35.94 19.64 26.83
C GLN A 254 35.91 20.49 25.56
N ILE A 255 36.75 21.53 25.57
CA ILE A 255 36.97 22.43 24.45
C ILE A 255 37.81 21.70 23.40
N CYS A 256 37.25 21.52 22.20
CA CYS A 256 38.02 21.19 20.99
C CYS A 256 37.76 22.22 19.90
N ALA A 257 38.55 23.29 19.93
CA ALA A 257 38.58 24.31 18.89
C ALA A 257 39.74 24.06 17.91
N ARG A 258 39.43 23.78 16.64
CA ARG A 258 40.20 24.18 15.44
C ARG A 258 39.35 23.84 14.19
N ARG A 259 38.85 24.79 13.40
CA ARG A 259 39.52 25.81 12.55
C ARG A 259 39.94 25.25 11.20
N ASN A 260 39.15 25.58 10.16
CA ASN A 260 39.51 25.98 8.80
C ASN A 260 38.21 25.98 7.97
N GLN A 261 37.54 27.11 7.76
CA GLN A 261 37.85 28.09 6.71
C GLN A 261 38.04 27.47 5.31
N SER A 262 36.98 27.50 4.51
CA SER A 262 37.10 27.89 3.10
C SER A 262 35.89 28.73 2.70
N ARG A 263 36.15 29.87 2.03
CA ARG A 263 35.13 30.76 1.46
C ARG A 263 34.93 30.38 -0.01
N VAL A 264 33.69 30.21 -0.49
CA VAL A 264 33.35 30.52 -1.90
C VAL A 264 31.95 31.14 -1.99
N CYS A 265 31.87 32.13 -2.87
CA CYS A 265 30.81 33.04 -3.28
C CYS A 265 29.34 32.55 -3.36
N ALA A 266 28.45 33.36 -2.77
CA ALA A 266 27.40 34.19 -3.41
C ALA A 266 26.58 33.71 -4.64
N SER A 267 25.32 34.18 -4.66
CA SER A 267 24.33 34.18 -5.76
C SER A 267 23.62 32.83 -6.06
N ALA A 268 22.35 32.78 -6.47
CA ALA A 268 21.42 33.85 -6.85
C ALA A 268 19.94 33.55 -6.53
N ARG A 269 19.16 34.63 -6.37
CA ARG A 269 17.72 34.82 -6.64
C ARG A 269 16.81 33.57 -6.72
N ARG A 270 15.90 33.45 -5.74
CA ARG A 270 14.60 32.77 -5.93
C ARG A 270 13.82 33.43 -7.08
N PRO A 271 13.16 32.65 -7.95
CA PRO A 271 11.89 33.00 -8.53
C PRO A 271 10.78 32.24 -7.80
N GLU A 272 9.89 32.97 -7.13
CA GLU A 272 8.58 32.42 -6.80
C GLU A 272 7.86 32.14 -8.12
N ARG A 273 7.44 30.89 -8.34
CA ARG A 273 6.48 30.57 -9.39
C ARG A 273 5.24 29.98 -8.75
N SER A 274 4.19 30.78 -8.88
CA SER A 274 2.78 30.44 -8.88
C SER A 274 2.47 28.96 -8.86
N ARG A 275 1.66 28.57 -7.87
CA ARG A 275 0.72 27.47 -8.01
C ARG A 275 -0.31 27.78 -9.12
N ASP A 276 -1.08 26.74 -9.40
CA ASP A 276 -2.31 26.72 -10.21
C ASP A 276 -2.10 26.51 -11.72
N GLU A 277 -3.05 25.74 -12.29
CA GLU A 277 -3.06 25.07 -13.60
C GLU A 277 -2.44 23.65 -13.67
N ILE A 278 -3.30 22.64 -13.51
CA ILE A 278 -3.57 21.55 -14.47
C ILE A 278 -4.93 20.96 -14.06
N CYS A 279 -5.99 21.27 -14.82
CA CYS A 279 -7.25 20.56 -14.74
C CYS A 279 -7.98 20.67 -16.09
N SER A 280 -8.43 19.54 -16.62
CA SER A 280 -9.28 19.41 -17.82
C SER A 280 -8.71 19.93 -19.16
N MET A 281 -8.30 19.01 -20.04
CA MET A 281 -8.78 18.94 -21.42
C MET A 281 -8.25 17.68 -22.13
N TYR A 282 -9.05 16.62 -22.15
CA TYR A 282 -8.91 15.56 -23.15
C TYR A 282 -9.81 15.90 -24.35
N HIS A 283 -9.26 16.59 -25.35
CA HIS A 283 -9.94 16.75 -26.63
C HIS A 283 -9.78 15.48 -27.47
N SER A 284 -10.92 14.88 -27.82
CA SER A 284 -11.01 13.69 -28.67
C SER A 284 -10.67 14.00 -30.13
N PRO A 285 -9.71 13.32 -30.77
CA PRO A 285 -9.52 13.38 -32.21
C PRO A 285 -10.58 12.52 -32.91
N LYS A 286 -11.40 13.14 -33.75
CA LYS A 286 -12.38 12.46 -34.60
C LYS A 286 -11.67 11.51 -35.58
N ALA A 287 -12.18 10.29 -35.72
CA ALA A 287 -11.71 9.35 -36.73
C ALA A 287 -12.00 9.89 -38.15
N GLN A 288 -11.01 9.84 -39.03
CA GLN A 288 -11.22 9.96 -40.47
C GLN A 288 -11.18 8.57 -41.10
N THR A 289 -12.26 8.24 -41.80
CA THR A 289 -12.44 6.98 -42.54
C THR A 289 -11.74 7.06 -43.88
N VAL A 290 -10.88 6.09 -44.20
CA VAL A 290 -10.33 5.87 -45.56
C VAL A 290 -10.48 4.38 -45.88
N PRO A 291 -11.02 4.00 -47.05
CA PRO A 291 -11.38 2.60 -47.35
C PRO A 291 -10.18 1.75 -47.80
N PRO A 292 -10.25 0.41 -47.64
CA PRO A 292 -9.22 -0.50 -48.13
C PRO A 292 -9.35 -0.77 -49.63
N HIS A 293 -8.25 -0.62 -50.38
CA HIS A 293 -8.14 -1.17 -51.72
C HIS A 293 -7.90 -2.67 -51.67
N VAL A 294 -8.80 -3.43 -52.30
CA VAL A 294 -8.64 -4.87 -52.55
C VAL A 294 -7.77 -5.06 -53.79
N VAL A 295 -6.70 -5.86 -53.67
CA VAL A 295 -5.99 -6.42 -54.82
C VAL A 295 -6.02 -7.95 -54.70
N LEU A 296 -6.74 -8.58 -55.62
CA LEU A 296 -6.74 -10.03 -55.81
C LEU A 296 -5.54 -10.42 -56.67
N ALA A 297 -4.79 -11.43 -56.24
CA ALA A 297 -3.92 -12.22 -57.10
C ALA A 297 -3.96 -13.68 -56.64
N ALA A 298 -4.23 -14.59 -57.57
CA ALA A 298 -4.23 -16.03 -57.34
C ALA A 298 -2.93 -16.64 -57.90
N ALA A 299 -2.45 -17.74 -57.28
CA ALA A 299 -1.91 -18.90 -58.00
C ALA A 299 -1.46 -20.03 -57.05
N SER A 300 -2.10 -21.20 -57.21
CA SER A 300 -1.52 -22.56 -57.17
C SER A 300 -0.17 -22.87 -56.50
N GLY A 301 -0.13 -23.93 -55.68
CA GLY A 301 1.12 -24.64 -55.39
C GLY A 301 1.00 -25.88 -54.48
N SER A 302 1.11 -27.08 -55.06
CA SER A 302 1.54 -28.38 -54.49
C SER A 302 1.91 -28.41 -52.99
N SER A 303 1.21 -29.16 -52.13
CA SER A 303 1.41 -30.58 -51.81
C SER A 303 2.79 -30.96 -51.23
N VAL A 304 2.80 -31.54 -50.00
CA VAL A 304 3.56 -32.74 -49.56
C VAL A 304 2.84 -33.31 -48.33
N THR A 305 2.51 -34.60 -48.35
CA THR A 305 1.95 -35.33 -47.21
C THR A 305 3.07 -36.01 -46.40
N SER A 306 3.32 -35.56 -45.17
CA SER A 306 4.27 -36.23 -44.27
C SER A 306 3.56 -37.24 -43.37
N LYS A 307 3.42 -38.48 -43.86
CA LYS A 307 3.23 -39.64 -42.97
C LYS A 307 4.49 -39.79 -42.11
N ARG A 308 4.36 -39.74 -40.78
CA ARG A 308 5.38 -40.31 -39.87
C ARG A 308 4.80 -41.47 -39.08
N LYS A 309 5.67 -42.47 -38.96
CA LYS A 309 5.37 -43.86 -38.63
C LYS A 309 5.36 -44.06 -37.12
N LYS A 310 4.38 -44.83 -36.64
CA LYS A 310 4.35 -45.41 -35.30
C LYS A 310 5.37 -46.56 -35.27
N ASP A 311 6.28 -46.53 -34.31
CA ASP A 311 7.08 -47.70 -33.93
C ASP A 311 6.94 -47.91 -32.42
N ASP A 312 6.42 -49.07 -32.03
CA ASP A 312 6.27 -49.52 -30.65
C ASP A 312 7.54 -50.30 -30.24
N SER A 313 8.20 -49.92 -29.15
CA SER A 313 9.25 -50.70 -28.46
C SER A 313 9.69 -49.96 -27.19
N GLN A 314 10.11 -50.59 -26.09
CA GLN A 314 10.01 -51.99 -25.67
C GLN A 314 10.16 -52.01 -24.14
N ILE A 315 9.46 -52.90 -23.44
CA ILE A 315 9.59 -53.06 -21.98
C ILE A 315 10.98 -53.62 -21.67
N CYS A 316 11.66 -53.06 -20.67
CA CYS A 316 12.85 -53.66 -20.09
C CYS A 316 12.87 -53.42 -18.57
N ASP A 317 12.31 -54.38 -17.82
CA ASP A 317 12.52 -54.50 -16.39
C ASP A 317 13.96 -54.94 -16.11
N SER A 318 14.64 -54.27 -15.19
CA SER A 318 15.77 -54.84 -14.44
C SER A 318 16.01 -54.06 -13.16
N GLN A 319 16.02 -54.80 -12.05
CA GLN A 319 16.34 -54.29 -10.71
C GLN A 319 17.84 -53.96 -10.60
N GLN A 320 18.20 -53.01 -9.72
CA GLN A 320 19.08 -53.35 -8.59
C GLN A 320 19.10 -52.24 -7.53
N ASP A 321 19.09 -52.67 -6.27
CA ASP A 321 19.40 -51.85 -5.10
C ASP A 321 20.85 -51.32 -5.14
N ILE A 322 21.09 -50.18 -4.50
CA ILE A 322 22.10 -50.01 -3.43
C ILE A 322 21.95 -48.61 -2.80
N THR A 323 21.88 -48.56 -1.47
CA THR A 323 21.78 -47.32 -0.67
C THR A 323 23.12 -46.57 -0.58
N PRO A 324 23.12 -45.29 -0.14
CA PRO A 324 23.46 -45.08 1.28
C PRO A 324 22.66 -44.00 2.02
N LYS A 325 22.44 -44.23 3.32
CA LYS A 325 21.79 -43.29 4.25
C LYS A 325 22.70 -42.09 4.57
N ALA A 326 22.34 -40.89 4.13
CA ALA A 326 22.97 -39.65 4.57
C ALA A 326 22.43 -39.21 5.96
N LYS A 327 23.31 -39.12 6.97
CA LYS A 327 22.97 -38.56 8.29
C LYS A 327 22.73 -37.04 8.18
N ARG A 328 21.48 -36.59 8.35
CA ARG A 328 21.18 -35.15 8.54
C ARG A 328 21.73 -34.70 9.90
N THR A 329 22.69 -33.78 9.88
CA THR A 329 23.10 -33.04 11.07
C THR A 329 22.05 -31.99 11.42
N ARG A 330 21.50 -32.08 12.63
CA ARG A 330 20.63 -31.08 13.23
C ARG A 330 21.48 -29.83 13.49
N ARG A 331 21.15 -28.70 12.84
CA ARG A 331 21.70 -27.38 13.17
C ARG A 331 20.65 -26.61 13.95
N ASP A 332 21.07 -26.02 15.05
CA ASP A 332 20.20 -25.24 15.92
C ASP A 332 19.76 -23.94 15.25
N ILE A 333 18.47 -23.63 15.41
CA ILE A 333 17.87 -22.42 14.88
C ILE A 333 18.17 -21.31 15.88
N SER A 334 19.10 -20.41 15.51
CA SER A 334 19.34 -19.18 16.26
C SER A 334 18.07 -18.35 16.29
N ALA A 335 17.57 -18.04 17.48
CA ALA A 335 16.35 -17.26 17.67
C ALA A 335 16.57 -15.81 17.25
N VAL A 336 16.08 -15.44 16.06
CA VAL A 336 16.00 -14.04 15.63
C VAL A 336 14.89 -13.37 16.44
N VAL A 337 15.28 -12.39 17.27
CA VAL A 337 14.35 -11.62 18.11
C VAL A 337 13.46 -10.75 17.23
N VAL A 338 12.21 -11.16 17.06
CA VAL A 338 11.17 -10.35 16.40
C VAL A 338 10.83 -9.17 17.32
N PRO A 339 10.83 -7.92 16.84
CA PRO A 339 10.50 -6.77 17.67
C PRO A 339 9.04 -6.81 18.13
N THR A 340 8.83 -6.84 19.44
CA THR A 340 7.51 -6.89 20.10
C THR A 340 6.71 -5.63 19.78
N ARG A 341 5.63 -5.76 18.99
CA ARG A 341 4.72 -4.64 18.71
C ARG A 341 3.64 -4.50 19.78
N THR A 342 3.26 -3.25 20.05
CA THR A 342 2.27 -2.86 21.06
C THR A 342 0.89 -3.46 20.78
N ILE A 343 0.43 -4.35 21.65
CA ILE A 343 -0.94 -4.87 21.63
C ILE A 343 -1.84 -3.84 22.30
N TYR A 344 -2.71 -3.19 21.52
CA TYR A 344 -3.76 -2.34 22.09
C TYR A 344 -4.87 -3.19 22.70
N ALA A 345 -4.84 -3.35 24.02
CA ALA A 345 -5.92 -4.01 24.76
C ALA A 345 -7.22 -3.19 24.61
N ARG A 346 -8.20 -3.72 23.87
CA ARG A 346 -9.55 -3.14 23.83
C ARG A 346 -10.24 -3.40 25.16
N ALA A 347 -10.56 -2.33 25.90
CA ALA A 347 -11.39 -2.41 27.09
C ALA A 347 -12.83 -2.78 26.70
N SER A 348 -13.21 -4.05 26.91
CA SER A 348 -14.58 -4.53 26.77
C SER A 348 -15.45 -4.04 27.92
N LYS A 349 -16.08 -2.86 27.76
CA LYS A 349 -17.17 -2.42 28.64
C LYS A 349 -18.42 -3.26 28.39
N SER A 350 -18.54 -4.38 29.09
CA SER A 350 -19.80 -5.14 29.19
C SER A 350 -20.81 -4.35 30.02
N GLN A 351 -21.68 -3.61 29.33
CA GLN A 351 -22.75 -2.85 29.98
C GLN A 351 -23.92 -3.79 30.35
N GLY A 352 -23.83 -4.40 31.53
CA GLY A 352 -24.87 -5.28 32.05
C GLY A 352 -26.15 -4.52 32.40
N ILE A 353 -27.18 -4.61 31.56
CA ILE A 353 -28.52 -4.12 31.87
C ILE A 353 -29.30 -5.23 32.59
N ALA A 354 -29.21 -5.25 33.92
CA ALA A 354 -30.12 -6.01 34.76
C ALA A 354 -31.46 -5.25 34.86
N ARG A 355 -32.50 -5.70 34.16
CA ARG A 355 -33.88 -5.21 34.36
C ARG A 355 -34.70 -6.25 35.10
N MET A 356 -34.67 -6.17 36.43
CA MET A 356 -35.60 -6.90 37.28
C MET A 356 -36.94 -6.17 37.40
N SER A 357 -38.01 -6.93 37.18
CA SER A 357 -39.23 -6.98 37.98
C SER A 357 -39.92 -5.69 38.42
N ARG A 358 -41.18 -5.53 37.99
CA ARG A 358 -42.31 -5.55 38.95
C ARG A 358 -43.65 -5.85 38.28
N MET A 359 -44.34 -6.86 38.81
CA MET A 359 -45.79 -6.99 38.68
C MET A 359 -46.48 -5.90 39.52
N ARG A 360 -47.58 -5.34 39.02
CA ARG A 360 -48.88 -5.35 39.68
C ARG A 360 -49.98 -5.05 38.66
#